data_AF-A0A1F9ABB6-F1
#
_entry.id   AF-A0A1F9ABB6-F1
#
_cell.length_a   1.000
_cell.length_b   1.000
_cell.length_c   1.000
_cell.angle_alpha   90.00
_cell.angle_beta   90.00
_cell.angle_gamma   90.00
#
_symmetry.space_group_name_H-M   'P 1'
#
loop_
_entity.id
_entity.type
_entity.pdbx_description
1 polymer ?
#
loop_
_entity_poly.entity_id
_entity_poly.type
_entity_poly.pdbx_seq_one_letter_code
_entity_poly.pdbx_strand_id
1 'polypeptide(L)'
;MRYLVKFRYYPGDPLEEIRKEDLQRIAERWGLEIGLEEVKGEATGEYEKTLDRALEEITQQVITMEGEQEPSLRGGLQEIIARYRAPRTVYALWGSNPAGMAIARETIEEMDGWW
;
A
#
# COMPACT_ATOMS: atom_id res chain seq x y z
N MET A 1 11.27 -13.35 11.38
CA MET A 1 9.94 -13.43 10.74
C MET A 1 9.92 -12.38 9.65
N ARG A 2 9.52 -12.70 8.42
CA ARG A 2 9.51 -11.72 7.31
C ARG A 2 8.12 -11.08 7.21
N TYR A 3 8.06 -9.77 7.28
CA TYR A 3 6.84 -9.00 7.04
C TYR A 3 6.73 -8.65 5.56
N LEU A 4 5.50 -8.70 5.05
CA LEU A 4 5.16 -8.29 3.69
C LEU A 4 3.89 -7.46 3.77
N VAL A 5 3.97 -6.20 3.36
CA VAL A 5 2.83 -5.28 3.25
C VAL A 5 2.71 -4.81 1.81
N LYS A 6 1.49 -4.83 1.29
CA LYS A 6 1.14 -4.21 0.01
C LYS A 6 0.12 -3.11 0.26
N PHE A 7 0.44 -1.88 -0.16
CA PHE A 7 -0.49 -0.76 -0.21
C PHE A 7 -0.93 -0.53 -1.65
N ARG A 8 -2.23 -0.67 -1.90
CA ARG A 8 -2.84 -0.53 -3.23
C ARG A 8 -3.58 0.79 -3.37
N TYR A 9 -3.03 1.69 -4.16
CA TYR A 9 -3.59 3.00 -4.46
C TYR A 9 -4.34 2.99 -5.78
N TYR A 10 -5.58 3.44 -5.75
CA TYR A 10 -6.33 3.78 -6.95
C TYR A 10 -5.95 5.18 -7.46
N PRO A 11 -6.23 5.50 -8.74
CA PRO A 11 -6.00 6.83 -9.27
C PRO A 11 -6.78 7.88 -8.44
N GLY A 12 -6.05 8.85 -7.89
CA GLY A 12 -6.62 9.90 -7.02
C GLY A 12 -6.66 9.57 -5.52
N ASP A 13 -6.30 8.34 -5.12
CA ASP A 13 -6.14 8.00 -3.69
C ASP A 13 -4.97 8.73 -3.02
N PRO A 14 -3.74 8.72 -3.60
CA PRO A 14 -2.60 9.27 -2.90
C PRO A 14 -2.64 10.81 -2.88
N LEU A 15 -2.17 11.42 -1.80
CA LEU A 15 -2.14 12.89 -1.66
C LEU A 15 -1.25 13.58 -2.71
N GLU A 16 -0.22 12.89 -3.15
CA GLU A 16 0.69 13.31 -4.21
C GLU A 16 1.17 12.11 -5.02
N GLU A 17 1.83 12.38 -6.14
CA GLU A 17 2.39 11.34 -7.01
C GLU A 17 3.39 10.44 -6.26
N ILE A 18 3.19 9.12 -6.33
CA ILE A 18 4.10 8.15 -5.72
C ILE A 18 5.35 8.01 -6.60
N ARG A 19 6.50 8.42 -6.08
CA ARG A 19 7.78 8.44 -6.80
C ARG A 19 8.74 7.38 -6.29
N LYS A 20 9.43 6.69 -7.20
CA LYS A 20 10.38 5.63 -6.86
C LYS A 20 11.53 6.14 -5.99
N GLU A 21 12.00 7.36 -6.24
CA GLU A 21 13.09 7.98 -5.49
C GLU A 21 12.73 8.21 -4.02
N ASP A 22 11.46 8.52 -3.75
CA ASP A 22 10.98 8.72 -2.39
C ASP A 22 10.87 7.38 -1.65
N LEU A 23 10.38 6.34 -2.34
CA LEU A 23 10.33 4.99 -1.79
C LEU A 23 11.72 4.43 -1.49
N GLN A 24 12.70 4.68 -2.38
CA GLN A 24 14.08 4.27 -2.16
C GLN A 24 14.69 4.95 -0.94
N ARG A 25 14.45 6.25 -0.74
CA ARG A 25 14.93 6.97 0.46
C ARG A 25 14.31 6.41 1.75
N ILE A 26 13.02 6.06 1.73
CA ILE A 26 12.35 5.44 2.88
C ILE A 26 12.93 4.04 3.13
N ALA A 27 13.15 3.25 2.08
CA ALA A 27 13.75 1.92 2.14
C ALA A 27 15.13 1.96 2.81
N GLU A 28 16.02 2.85 2.36
CA GLU A 28 17.37 3.02 2.90
C GLU A 28 17.35 3.46 4.36
N ARG A 29 16.45 4.40 4.71
CA ARG A 29 16.35 4.92 6.08
C ARG A 29 15.96 3.84 7.10
N TRP A 30 15.01 2.99 6.73
CA TRP A 30 14.43 2.00 7.65
C TRP A 30 15.02 0.60 7.48
N GLY A 31 15.90 0.39 6.50
CA GLY A 31 16.45 -0.92 6.18
C GLY A 31 15.38 -1.89 5.65
N LEU A 32 14.51 -1.39 4.78
CA LEU A 32 13.43 -2.16 4.15
C LEU A 32 13.71 -2.42 2.68
N GLU A 33 13.07 -3.42 2.11
CA GLU A 33 12.93 -3.57 0.66
C GLU A 33 11.59 -2.94 0.26
N ILE A 34 11.61 -1.87 -0.55
CA ILE A 34 10.38 -1.21 -1.01
C ILE A 34 10.35 -1.16 -2.54
N GLY A 35 9.27 -1.69 -3.12
CA GLY A 35 9.01 -1.71 -4.55
C GLY A 35 7.75 -0.94 -4.92
N LEU A 36 7.67 -0.52 -6.19
CA LEU A 36 6.49 0.09 -6.79
C LEU A 36 6.14 -0.64 -8.09
N GLU A 37 4.93 -1.16 -8.15
CA GLU A 37 4.38 -1.86 -9.31
C GLU A 37 3.13 -1.14 -9.80
N GLU A 38 2.95 -1.07 -11.11
CA GLU A 38 1.66 -0.68 -11.70
C GLU A 38 0.92 -1.95 -12.11
N VAL A 39 -0.22 -2.20 -11.46
CA VAL A 39 -1.09 -3.32 -11.80
C VAL A 39 -2.18 -2.77 -12.71
N LYS A 40 -2.09 -3.10 -13.99
CA LYS A 40 -3.11 -2.72 -14.97
C LYS A 40 -4.33 -3.59 -14.78
N GLY A 41 -5.49 -2.96 -14.77
CA GLY A 41 -6.74 -3.68 -14.83
C GLY A 41 -6.92 -4.31 -16.22
N GLU A 42 -7.24 -5.60 -16.27
CA GLU A 42 -7.67 -6.29 -17.48
C GLU A 42 -9.15 -6.62 -17.33
N ALA A 43 -9.95 -6.31 -18.36
CA ALA A 43 -11.39 -6.58 -18.36
C ALA A 43 -11.66 -8.10 -18.41
N THR A 44 -11.68 -8.76 -17.25
CA THR A 44 -12.09 -10.16 -17.12
C THR A 44 -13.49 -10.21 -16.53
N GLY A 45 -14.43 -10.86 -17.25
CA GLY A 45 -15.88 -10.67 -17.14
C GLY A 45 -16.60 -11.21 -15.89
N GLU A 46 -15.99 -11.22 -14.71
CA GLU A 46 -16.67 -11.49 -13.43
C GLU A 46 -16.54 -10.24 -12.53
N TYR A 47 -17.66 -9.65 -12.12
CA TYR A 47 -17.75 -8.24 -11.70
C TYR A 47 -18.11 -8.06 -10.22
N GLU A 48 -17.31 -7.29 -9.46
CA GLU A 48 -17.80 -6.44 -8.36
C GLU A 48 -17.82 -4.97 -8.84
N LYS A 49 -18.99 -4.30 -8.71
CA LYS A 49 -19.20 -2.95 -9.29
C LYS A 49 -18.87 -1.86 -8.28
N THR A 50 -18.04 -0.91 -8.69
CA THR A 50 -18.00 0.44 -8.08
C THR A 50 -18.11 1.50 -9.19
N LEU A 51 -19.11 2.37 -9.10
CA LEU A 51 -19.24 3.60 -9.92
C LEU A 51 -19.00 3.42 -11.43
N ASP A 52 -19.66 2.42 -12.04
CA ASP A 52 -19.71 2.10 -13.48
C ASP A 52 -18.49 1.40 -14.12
N ARG A 53 -17.47 1.00 -13.35
CA ARG A 53 -16.36 0.15 -13.84
C ARG A 53 -16.06 -1.00 -12.89
N ALA A 54 -15.57 -2.11 -13.43
CA ALA A 54 -15.11 -3.21 -12.59
C ALA A 54 -13.83 -2.76 -11.87
N LEU A 55 -13.67 -3.18 -10.62
CA LEU A 55 -12.51 -2.82 -9.79
C LEU A 55 -11.20 -3.32 -10.43
N GLU A 56 -11.33 -4.41 -11.18
CA GLU A 56 -10.36 -5.12 -12.01
C GLU A 56 -10.05 -4.39 -13.33
N GLU A 57 -10.78 -3.34 -13.71
CA GLU A 57 -10.51 -2.51 -14.89
C GLU A 57 -9.68 -1.27 -14.56
N ILE A 58 -9.47 -0.98 -13.27
CA ILE A 58 -8.78 0.24 -12.83
C ILE A 58 -7.31 -0.07 -12.56
N THR A 59 -6.44 0.73 -13.19
CA THR A 59 -4.99 0.65 -12.98
C THR A 59 -4.64 1.11 -11.56
N GLN A 60 -3.88 0.31 -10.83
CA GLN A 60 -3.46 0.56 -9.46
C GLN A 60 -1.95 0.76 -9.37
N GLN A 61 -1.52 1.60 -8.43
CA GLN A 61 -0.13 1.62 -7.97
C GLN A 61 -0.02 0.81 -6.69
N VAL A 62 0.88 -0.15 -6.66
CA VAL A 62 1.10 -1.05 -5.52
C VAL A 62 2.48 -0.81 -4.95
N ILE A 63 2.53 -0.24 -3.74
CA ILE A 63 3.76 -0.18 -2.95
C ILE A 63 3.88 -1.51 -2.20
N THR A 64 4.96 -2.23 -2.43
CA THR A 64 5.29 -3.44 -1.66
C THR A 64 6.42 -3.11 -0.69
N MET A 65 6.25 -3.44 0.59
CA MET A 65 7.23 -3.22 1.64
C MET A 65 7.55 -4.55 2.33
N GLU A 66 8.84 -4.84 2.45
CA GLU A 66 9.33 -6.05 3.10
C GLU A 66 10.44 -5.74 4.10
N GLY A 67 10.46 -6.50 5.19
CA GLY A 67 11.45 -6.34 6.24
C GLY A 67 11.34 -7.43 7.29
N GLU A 68 12.35 -7.52 8.16
CA GLU A 68 12.41 -8.54 9.22
C GLU A 68 12.15 -7.98 10.62
N GLN A 69 12.18 -6.65 10.75
CA GLN A 69 12.05 -5.94 12.01
C GLN A 69 10.77 -5.11 12.01
N GLU A 70 9.90 -5.36 12.98
CA GLU A 70 8.64 -4.62 13.13
C GLU A 70 8.84 -3.11 13.32
N PRO A 71 9.79 -2.62 14.14
CA PRO A 71 10.00 -1.18 14.28
C PRO A 71 10.37 -0.49 12.96
N SER A 72 11.21 -1.14 12.14
CA SER A 72 11.56 -0.67 10.80
C SER A 72 10.34 -0.62 9.90
N LEU A 73 9.53 -1.69 9.87
CA LEU A 73 8.31 -1.74 9.07
C LEU A 73 7.33 -0.64 9.47
N ARG A 74 7.07 -0.47 10.78
CA ARG A 74 6.16 0.55 11.30
C ARG A 74 6.65 1.95 10.94
N GLY A 75 7.94 2.25 11.12
CA GLY A 75 8.53 3.53 10.72
C GLY A 75 8.39 3.82 9.23
N GLY A 76 8.63 2.82 8.38
CA GLY A 76 8.42 2.92 6.94
C GLY A 76 6.95 3.17 6.58
N LEU A 77 6.02 2.42 7.17
CA LEU A 77 4.58 2.59 6.96
C LEU A 77 4.12 3.99 7.37
N GLN A 78 4.60 4.49 8.50
CA GLN A 78 4.28 5.83 8.97
C GLN A 78 4.73 6.91 7.97
N GLU A 79 5.93 6.78 7.39
CA GLU A 79 6.38 7.73 6.37
C GLU A 79 5.57 7.64 5.07
N ILE A 80 5.23 6.43 4.64
CA ILE A 80 4.37 6.22 3.47
C ILE A 80 2.99 6.84 3.70
N ILE A 81 2.35 6.60 4.85
CA ILE A 81 1.03 7.15 5.19
C ILE A 81 1.10 8.66 5.36
N ALA A 82 2.11 9.19 6.04
CA ALA A 82 2.26 10.64 6.21
C ALA A 82 2.37 11.38 4.88
N ARG A 83 3.00 10.73 3.88
CA ARG A 83 3.28 11.34 2.58
C ARG A 83 2.15 11.13 1.58
N TYR A 84 1.74 9.88 1.41
CA TYR A 84 0.79 9.48 0.37
C TYR A 84 -0.61 9.21 0.90
N ARG A 85 -0.83 9.27 2.23
CA ARG A 85 -2.03 8.81 2.93
C ARG A 85 -2.19 7.29 2.90
N ALA A 86 -3.01 6.73 3.80
CA ALA A 86 -3.41 5.34 3.67
C ALA A 86 -4.29 5.15 2.41
N PRO A 87 -4.12 4.06 1.64
CA PRO A 87 -4.96 3.82 0.47
C PRO A 87 -6.43 3.69 0.86
N ARG A 88 -7.33 4.32 0.10
CA ARG A 88 -8.71 4.54 0.53
C ARG A 88 -9.70 3.49 -0.04
N THR A 89 -9.34 2.21 0.01
CA THR A 89 -10.08 1.10 -0.61
C THR A 89 -10.14 -0.14 0.29
N VAL A 90 -11.20 -0.96 0.17
CA VAL A 90 -11.33 -2.22 0.94
C VAL A 90 -10.26 -3.27 0.57
N TYR A 91 -9.64 -3.12 -0.60
CA TYR A 91 -8.56 -3.98 -1.08
C TYR A 91 -7.17 -3.42 -0.75
N ALA A 92 -7.08 -2.37 0.07
CA ALA A 92 -5.84 -1.61 0.31
C ALA A 92 -4.65 -2.49 0.69
N LEU A 93 -4.89 -3.56 1.47
CA LEU A 93 -3.87 -4.46 1.99
C LEU A 93 -3.79 -5.81 1.28
N TRP A 94 -4.51 -6.00 0.16
CA TRP A 94 -4.55 -7.29 -0.53
C TRP A 94 -3.16 -7.73 -1.00
N GLY A 95 -2.77 -8.94 -0.61
CA GLY A 95 -1.47 -9.54 -0.92
C GLY A 95 -0.41 -9.31 0.15
N SER A 96 -0.73 -8.60 1.23
CA SER A 96 0.07 -8.59 2.46
C SER A 96 0.02 -9.95 3.15
N ASN A 97 1.07 -10.31 3.88
CA ASN A 97 1.00 -11.47 4.77
C ASN A 97 0.27 -11.11 6.09
N PRO A 98 -0.23 -12.08 6.88
CA PRO A 98 -1.04 -11.79 8.06
C PRO A 98 -0.36 -10.87 9.08
N ALA A 99 0.93 -11.07 9.34
CA ALA A 99 1.68 -10.27 10.31
C ALA A 99 1.89 -8.83 9.83
N GLY A 100 2.27 -8.65 8.56
CA GLY A 100 2.40 -7.32 7.95
C GLY A 100 1.07 -6.59 7.87
N MET A 101 0.00 -7.30 7.51
CA MET A 101 -1.36 -6.74 7.48
C MET A 101 -1.78 -6.23 8.85
N ALA A 102 -1.55 -6.98 9.93
CA ALA A 102 -1.89 -6.55 11.28
C ALA A 102 -1.21 -5.22 11.65
N ILE A 103 0.11 -5.13 11.46
CA ILE A 103 0.88 -3.90 11.73
C ILE A 103 0.39 -2.75 10.86
N ALA A 104 0.14 -2.99 9.57
CA ALA A 104 -0.38 -1.98 8.67
C ALA A 104 -1.74 -1.43 9.12
N ARG A 105 -2.68 -2.30 9.54
CA ARG A 105 -3.98 -1.87 10.04
C ARG A 105 -3.86 -0.99 11.28
N GLU A 106 -3.07 -1.42 12.24
CA GLU A 106 -2.80 -0.65 13.47
C GLU A 106 -2.21 0.72 13.13
N THR A 107 -1.22 0.75 12.23
CA THR A 107 -0.55 2.00 11.84
C THR A 107 -1.51 2.95 11.11
N ILE A 108 -2.39 2.43 10.25
CA ILE A 108 -3.40 3.24 9.57
C ILE A 108 -4.40 3.83 10.57
N GLU A 109 -4.88 3.02 11.51
CA GLU A 109 -5.80 3.48 12.55
C GLU A 109 -5.17 4.58 13.42
N GLU A 110 -3.91 4.40 13.82
CA GLU A 110 -3.14 5.37 14.61
C GLU A 110 -2.96 6.72 13.89
N MET A 111 -2.80 6.73 12.57
CA MET A 111 -2.39 7.93 11.82
C MET A 111 -3.48 8.61 11.02
N ASP A 112 -4.35 7.84 10.37
CA ASP A 112 -5.31 8.33 9.37
C ASP A 112 -6.75 7.97 9.75
N GLY A 113 -6.94 7.32 10.91
CA GLY A 113 -8.22 7.06 11.58
C GLY A 113 -9.19 6.25 10.74
N TRP A 114 -8.66 5.31 9.94
CA TRP A 114 -9.48 4.55 9.01
C TRP A 114 -9.23 3.04 9.10
N TRP A 115 -10.06 2.37 9.89
CA TRP A 115 -10.48 0.99 9.65
C TRP A 115 -11.95 0.77 10.01
#